data_AF-A0A2G1ZRU0-F1
#
_entry.id   AF-A0A2G1ZRU0-F1
#
_cell.length_a   1.000
_cell.length_b   1.000
_cell.length_c   1.000
_cell.angle_alpha   90.00
_cell.angle_beta   90.00
_cell.angle_gamma   90.00
#
_symmetry.space_group_name_H-M   'P 1'
#
loop_
_entity.id
_entity.type
_entity.pdbx_description
1 polymer ?
#
loop_
_entity_poly.entity_id
_entity_poly.type
_entity_poly.pdbx_seq_one_letter_code
_entity_poly.pdbx_strand_id
1 'polypeptide(L)' 'MKIQLLDLTVEQLADGYVDNLEQGVVGYEAKLDIRPPYQREFIYKDAQRDAVIETVRKGFPLNVMYWAVR' A
#
# COMPACT_ATOMS: atom_id res chain seq x y z
N MET A 1 -11.45 -10.90 17.20
CA MET A 1 -11.00 -10.06 16.08
C MET A 1 -12.09 -10.07 15.01
N LYS A 2 -12.63 -8.90 14.63
CA LYS A 2 -13.67 -8.80 13.59
C LYS A 2 -12.99 -8.31 12.31
N ILE A 3 -12.93 -9.15 11.29
CA ILE A 3 -12.38 -8.79 9.97
C ILE A 3 -13.55 -8.30 9.12
N GLN A 4 -13.39 -7.13 8.48
CA GLN A 4 -14.38 -6.57 7.56
C GLN A 4 -13.70 -6.40 6.20
N LEU A 5 -14.37 -6.87 5.14
CA LEU A 5 -13.91 -6.62 3.78
C LEU A 5 -14.20 -5.16 3.41
N LEU A 6 -13.18 -4.47 2.92
CA LEU A 6 -13.28 -3.10 2.40
C LEU A 6 -12.75 -3.10 0.98
N ASP A 7 -13.61 -2.76 0.03
CA ASP A 7 -13.20 -2.54 -1.36
C ASP A 7 -12.67 -1.11 -1.49
N LEU A 8 -11.36 -0.99 -1.74
CA LEU A 8 -10.66 0.29 -1.83
C LEU A 8 -9.93 0.41 -3.17
N THR A 9 -9.93 1.61 -3.73
CA THR A 9 -9.13 1.93 -4.91
C THR A 9 -7.70 2.29 -4.54
N VAL A 10 -6.79 2.21 -5.52
CA VAL A 10 -5.40 2.64 -5.34
C VAL A 10 -5.32 4.14 -5.02
N GLU A 11 -6.19 4.95 -5.61
CA GLU A 11 -6.29 6.39 -5.35
C GLU A 11 -6.59 6.66 -3.87
N GLN A 12 -7.65 6.03 -3.34
CA GLN A 12 -8.02 6.15 -1.92
C GLN A 12 -6.91 5.69 -0.99
N LEU A 13 -6.18 4.61 -1.33
CA LEU A 13 -5.04 4.15 -0.54
C LEU A 13 -3.87 5.14 -0.55
N ALA A 14 -3.69 5.88 -1.64
CA ALA A 14 -2.64 6.88 -1.80
C ALA A 14 -3.03 8.26 -1.23
N ASP A 15 -4.28 8.47 -0.81
CA ASP A 15 -4.71 9.74 -0.22
C ASP A 15 -3.90 10.07 1.03
N GLY A 16 -3.39 11.30 1.10
CA GLY A 16 -2.54 11.75 2.20
C GLY A 16 -1.20 11.02 2.28
N TYR A 17 -0.70 10.47 1.17
CA TYR A 17 0.60 9.82 1.10
C TYR A 17 1.73 10.74 1.58
N VAL A 18 2.53 10.26 2.53
CA VAL A 18 3.74 10.94 3.02
C VAL A 18 4.86 9.93 3.17
N ASP A 19 5.98 10.17 2.48
CA ASP A 19 7.23 9.42 2.65
C ASP A 19 8.19 10.22 3.54
N ASN A 20 8.39 9.73 4.76
CA ASN A 20 9.32 10.33 5.73
C ASN A 20 10.64 9.56 5.81
N LEU A 21 11.05 8.88 4.72
CA LEU A 21 12.28 8.10 4.65
C LEU A 21 12.33 7.06 5.79
N GLU A 22 13.35 7.10 6.64
CA GLU A 22 13.54 6.21 7.79
C GLU A 22 12.39 6.27 8.81
N GLN A 23 11.59 7.34 8.82
CA GLN A 23 10.40 7.44 9.69
C GLN A 23 9.16 6.75 9.10
N GLY A 24 9.33 6.02 7.99
CA GLY A 24 8.27 5.24 7.37
C GLY A 24 7.45 6.03 6.34
N VAL A 25 6.45 5.33 5.80
CA VAL A 25 5.54 5.81 4.76
C VAL A 25 4.11 5.58 5.24
N VAL A 26 3.30 6.61 5.17
CA VAL A 26 1.86 6.56 5.51
C VAL A 26 1.01 6.90 4.30
N GLY A 27 -0.21 6.39 4.28
CA GLY A 27 -1.24 6.71 3.30
C GLY A 27 -2.63 6.51 3.89
N TYR A 28 -3.65 6.53 3.03
CA TYR A 28 -5.06 6.47 3.42
C TYR A 28 -5.40 7.43 4.57
N GLU A 29 -5.07 8.72 4.40
CA GLU A 29 -5.24 9.76 5.43
C GLU A 29 -4.55 9.42 6.77
N ALA A 30 -3.33 8.89 6.71
CA ALA A 30 -2.56 8.40 7.85
C ALA A 30 -3.21 7.24 8.64
N LYS A 31 -4.26 6.61 8.11
CA LYS A 31 -4.88 5.39 8.69
C LYS A 31 -4.17 4.10 8.27
N LEU A 32 -3.26 4.18 7.29
CA LEU A 32 -2.47 3.05 6.81
C LEU A 32 -0.97 3.35 6.94
N ASP A 33 -0.27 2.53 7.72
CA ASP A 33 1.19 2.46 7.72
C ASP A 33 1.65 1.59 6.53
N ILE A 34 1.92 2.22 5.38
CA ILE A 34 2.40 1.54 4.14
C ILE A 34 3.77 0.91 4.37
N ARG A 35 4.67 1.65 5.03
CA ARG A 35 5.98 1.17 5.49
C ARG A 35 6.23 1.67 6.91
N PRO A 36 6.14 0.81 7.94
CA PRO A 36 6.55 1.21 9.28
C PRO A 36 8.06 1.54 9.36
N PRO A 37 8.50 2.39 10.31
CA PRO A 37 9.90 2.81 10.46
C PRO A 37 10.90 1.65 10.65
N TYR A 38 10.44 0.54 11.22
CA TYR A 38 11.27 -0.63 11.51
C TYR A 38 11.38 -1.62 10.35
N GLN A 39 10.61 -1.42 9.26
CA GLN A 39 10.63 -2.31 8.11
C GLN A 39 11.79 -1.95 7.18
N ARG A 40 12.66 -2.92 6.87
CA ARG A 40 13.72 -2.73 5.88
C ARG A 40 13.11 -2.39 4.52
N GLU A 41 13.75 -1.45 3.84
CA GLU A 41 13.35 -1.05 2.50
C GLU A 41 13.44 -2.23 1.52
N PHE A 42 12.29 -2.67 1.02
CA PHE A 42 12.20 -3.63 -0.06
C PHE A 42 11.52 -2.95 -1.24
N ILE A 43 12.31 -2.29 -2.07
CA ILE A 43 11.83 -1.67 -3.30
C ILE A 43 11.85 -2.73 -4.42
N TYR A 44 10.71 -2.88 -5.09
CA TYR A 44 10.62 -3.68 -6.31
C TYR A 44 11.55 -3.14 -7.40
N LYS A 45 12.24 -4.04 -8.11
CA LYS A 45 13.01 -3.66 -9.31
C LYS A 45 12.06 -3.29 -10.44
N ASP A 46 12.57 -2.62 -11.48
CA ASP A 46 11.76 -2.10 -12.59
C ASP A 46 10.81 -3.15 -13.19
N ALA A 47 11.30 -4.36 -13.47
CA ALA A 47 10.47 -5.44 -14.02
C ALA A 47 9.29 -5.82 -13.11
N GLN A 48 9.47 -5.79 -11.79
CA GLN A 48 8.42 -6.13 -10.82
C GLN A 48 7.41 -4.98 -10.71
N ARG A 49 7.87 -3.72 -10.72
CA ARG A 49 7.00 -2.54 -10.76
C ARG A 49 6.12 -2.56 -12.01
N ASP A 50 6.72 -2.80 -13.16
CA ASP A 50 6.01 -2.75 -14.44
C ASP A 50 4.95 -3.87 -14.53
N ALA A 51 5.24 -5.05 -13.98
CA ALA A 51 4.26 -6.13 -13.88
C ALA A 51 3.03 -5.75 -13.03
N VAL A 52 3.23 -5.05 -11.90
CA VAL A 52 2.12 -4.55 -11.05
C VAL A 52 1.23 -3.57 -11.84
N ILE A 53 1.83 -2.64 -12.58
CA ILE A 53 1.10 -1.68 -13.41
C ILE A 53 0.30 -2.41 -14.50
N GLU A 54 0.91 -3.39 -15.16
CA GLU A 54 0.24 -4.20 -16.19
C GLU A 54 -0.99 -4.95 -15.64
N THR A 55 -0.87 -5.56 -14.46
CA THR A 55 -1.96 -6.25 -13.77
C THR A 55 -3.16 -5.33 -13.56
N VAL A 56 -2.93 -4.11 -13.06
CA VAL A 56 -4.00 -3.11 -12.85
C VAL A 56 -4.62 -2.72 -14.19
N ARG A 57 -3.80 -2.46 -15.22
CA ARG A 57 -4.30 -2.06 -16.55
C ARG A 57 -5.15 -3.14 -17.23
N LYS A 58 -4.95 -4.41 -16.88
CA LYS A 58 -5.77 -5.54 -17.34
C LYS A 58 -7.07 -5.74 -16.54
N GLY A 59 -7.33 -4.91 -15.53
CA GLY A 59 -8.52 -4.97 -14.70
C GLY A 59 -8.48 -6.04 -13.60
N PHE A 60 -7.30 -6.61 -13.31
CA PHE A 60 -7.14 -7.55 -12.21
C PHE A 60 -6.95 -6.80 -10.88
N PRO A 61 -7.46 -7.33 -9.76
CA PRO A 61 -7.19 -6.78 -8.44
C PRO A 61 -5.70 -6.96 -8.08
N LEU A 62 -5.13 -5.99 -7.38
CA LEU A 62 -3.71 -6.00 -6.98
C LEU A 62 -3.42 -7.07 -5.93
N ASN A 63 -4.14 -7.04 -4.81
CA ASN A 63 -3.97 -7.97 -3.71
C ASN A 63 -5.06 -7.81 -2.64
N VAL A 64 -5.04 -8.72 -1.65
CA VAL A 64 -5.72 -8.57 -0.36
C VAL A 64 -4.68 -8.20 0.69
N MET A 65 -4.90 -7.11 1.40
CA MET A 65 -4.00 -6.62 2.47
C MET A 65 -4.70 -6.71 3.82
N TYR A 66 -3.93 -7.02 4.86
CA TYR A 66 -4.39 -7.02 6.25
C TYR A 66 -3.55 -6.03 7.04
N TRP A 67 -4.19 -5.12 7.75
CA TRP A 67 -3.50 -4.23 8.68
C TRP A 67 -4.36 -3.99 9.92
N ALA A 68 -3.70 -3.61 11.02
CA ALA A 68 -4.37 -3.17 12.22
C ALA A 68 -4.60 -1.66 12.13
N VAL A 69 -5.82 -1.22 12.44
CA VAL A 69 -6.09 0.19 12.74
C VAL A 69 -5.52 0.53 14.13
N ARG A 70 -4.92 1.71 14.25
CA ARG A 70 -4.49 2.27 15.55
C ARG A 70 -5.67 2.60 16.44
#